data_AF-A0A0L8HG67-F1
#
_entry.id   AF-A0A0L8HG67-F1
#
_cell.length_a   1.000
_cell.length_b   1.000
_cell.length_c   1.000
_cell.angle_alpha   90.00
_cell.angle_beta   90.00
_cell.angle_gamma   90.00
#
_symmetry.space_group_name_H-M   'P 1'
#
loop_
_entity.id
_entity.type
_entity.pdbx_description
1 polymer ?
#
loop_
_entity_poly.entity_id
_entity_poly.type
_entity_poly.pdbx_seq_one_letter_code
_entity_poly.pdbx_strand_id
1 'polypeptide(L)'
;MPTSSPSLDTKLSLRRLIGASESEIVMAPVPSIAFLALVSVAYYYGFTLYRHQLESSVYQKPLIGLDVRDRAYVSVNQLGHESYFFIQATTLPSPRSSLNTLLLILIFVAIACQWLERQEHENKENKNLKKEFMGILEWQWTYVMNITGKAGDFLNILVENQAHITFGNTINNNLKGILKNLTLNNQTLSKWEMYPFYDMQSPNKTVVESFLKKATEKSNATSLKIPTFYHGLINLPNDKSQVNDTYIDLKYWTKGQVYINGFNLGRYWTARGPQIRLFVPKTVLVPGVNNVVLFELESAPCGEGNPCIVTFVDTPLINSATISSRVVSQQRTLH
;
A
#
# COMPACT_ATOMS: atom_id res chain seq x y z
N MET A 1 -21.28 26.16 28.60
CA MET A 1 -21.41 25.69 27.20
C MET A 1 -20.00 25.64 26.63
N PRO A 2 -19.54 24.56 25.97
CA PRO A 2 -18.24 24.59 25.34
C PRO A 2 -18.27 25.68 24.27
N THR A 3 -17.43 26.68 24.45
CA THR A 3 -17.22 27.81 23.56
C THR A 3 -16.88 27.28 22.16
N SER A 4 -17.57 27.79 21.15
CA SER A 4 -17.29 27.59 19.73
C SER A 4 -15.79 27.67 19.47
N SER A 5 -15.20 26.55 19.06
CA SER A 5 -13.78 26.42 18.72
C SER A 5 -13.42 27.42 17.62
N PRO A 6 -12.38 28.26 17.77
CA PRO A 6 -12.00 29.17 16.70
C PRO A 6 -11.19 28.41 15.64
N SER A 7 -11.74 28.35 14.41
CA SER A 7 -11.11 28.19 13.07
C SER A 7 -10.09 27.04 12.89
N LEU A 8 -10.16 26.26 11.81
CA LEU A 8 -9.78 26.78 10.49
C LEU A 8 -10.21 25.78 9.42
N ASP A 9 -10.71 26.29 8.30
CA ASP A 9 -10.57 25.73 6.95
C ASP A 9 -9.08 25.68 6.53
N THR A 10 -8.20 25.04 7.31
CA THR A 10 -6.76 25.00 7.02
C THR A 10 -6.54 24.08 5.83
N LYS A 11 -6.07 24.64 4.72
CA LYS A 11 -5.55 23.86 3.61
C LYS A 11 -4.13 23.40 3.93
N LEU A 12 -3.90 22.10 3.94
CA LEU A 12 -2.59 21.49 4.08
C LEU A 12 -2.15 20.93 2.73
N SER A 13 -1.04 21.43 2.21
CA SER A 13 -0.37 20.84 1.05
C SER A 13 0.36 19.57 1.44
N LEU A 14 0.17 18.50 0.67
CA LEU A 14 0.86 17.23 0.80
C LEU A 14 1.84 17.06 -0.36
N ARG A 15 3.03 16.52 -0.08
CA ARG A 15 3.96 16.04 -1.10
C ARG A 15 3.84 14.54 -1.25
N ARG A 16 3.98 14.05 -2.48
CA ARG A 16 4.17 12.62 -2.75
C ARG A 16 5.49 12.17 -2.10
N LEU A 17 5.46 11.08 -1.35
CA LEU A 17 6.64 10.46 -0.76
C LEU A 17 7.15 9.31 -1.63
N ILE A 18 6.44 8.19 -1.59
CA ILE A 18 6.89 6.91 -2.13
C ILE A 18 5.68 6.05 -2.49
N GLY A 19 5.78 5.27 -3.57
CA GLY A 19 4.77 4.26 -3.91
C GLY A 19 4.79 3.08 -2.93
N ALA A 20 3.67 2.38 -2.75
CA ALA A 20 3.61 1.18 -1.90
C ALA A 20 4.63 0.11 -2.34
N SER A 21 4.76 -0.12 -3.64
CA SER A 21 5.78 -1.02 -4.21
C SER A 21 7.19 -0.45 -4.26
N GLU A 22 7.43 0.80 -3.83
CA GLU A 22 8.79 1.32 -3.55
C GLU A 22 9.11 1.23 -2.05
N SER A 23 8.09 1.18 -1.19
CA SER A 23 8.26 1.11 0.27
C SER A 23 8.87 -0.22 0.74
N GLU A 24 8.91 -1.22 -0.15
CA GLU A 24 9.54 -2.53 0.02
C GLU A 24 10.99 -2.46 0.50
N ILE A 25 11.73 -1.41 0.12
CA ILE A 25 13.13 -1.16 0.52
C ILE A 25 13.23 -0.82 2.03
N VAL A 26 12.11 -0.78 2.76
CA VAL A 26 12.04 -0.58 4.22
C VAL A 26 11.53 -1.84 4.92
N MET A 27 11.07 -2.87 4.18
CA MET A 27 10.42 -4.06 4.73
C MET A 27 11.16 -5.35 4.32
N ALA A 28 11.31 -6.29 5.26
CA ALA A 28 11.89 -7.60 4.96
C ALA A 28 10.85 -8.54 4.32
N PRO A 29 11.17 -9.23 3.20
CA PRO A 29 10.27 -10.19 2.58
C PRO A 29 10.08 -11.46 3.41
N VAL A 30 8.91 -12.07 3.28
CA VAL A 30 8.67 -13.48 3.59
C VAL A 30 8.60 -14.24 2.25
N PRO A 31 9.62 -15.04 1.88
CA PRO A 31 9.57 -15.82 0.65
C PRO A 31 8.60 -17.00 0.80
N SER A 32 7.83 -17.30 -0.25
CA SER A 32 6.92 -18.45 -0.25
C SER A 32 6.73 -19.06 -1.64
N ILE A 33 6.70 -20.40 -1.69
CA ILE A 33 6.47 -21.16 -2.93
C ILE A 33 4.99 -21.07 -3.37
N ALA A 34 4.08 -20.92 -2.40
CA ALA A 34 2.63 -20.79 -2.59
C ALA A 34 2.06 -19.58 -1.83
N PHE A 35 0.83 -19.19 -2.12
CA PHE A 35 0.20 -18.11 -1.37
C PHE A 35 -0.03 -18.51 0.08
N LEU A 36 0.31 -17.61 0.99
CA LEU A 36 -0.03 -17.72 2.40
C LEU A 36 -1.17 -16.74 2.70
N ALA A 37 -2.21 -17.23 3.37
CA ALA A 37 -3.21 -16.37 3.98
C ALA A 37 -2.52 -15.43 4.98
N LEU A 38 -3.10 -14.26 5.20
CA LEU A 38 -2.58 -13.25 6.11
C LEU A 38 -2.24 -13.82 7.51
N VAL A 39 -3.12 -14.65 8.05
CA VAL A 39 -2.93 -15.34 9.34
C VAL A 39 -1.71 -16.26 9.35
N SER A 40 -1.37 -16.88 8.21
CA SER A 40 -0.22 -17.78 8.08
C SER A 40 1.12 -17.05 8.16
N VAL A 41 1.13 -15.73 8.01
CA VAL A 41 2.31 -14.87 8.26
C VAL A 41 2.14 -14.00 9.51
N ALA A 42 1.23 -14.38 10.42
CA ALA A 42 0.93 -13.65 11.66
C ALA A 42 0.57 -12.17 11.45
N TYR A 43 0.02 -11.81 10.29
CA TYR A 43 -0.41 -10.46 9.96
C TYR A 43 -1.94 -10.44 9.80
N TYR A 44 -2.63 -9.55 10.53
CA TYR A 44 -4.08 -9.67 10.72
C TYR A 44 -4.89 -8.50 10.16
N TYR A 45 -4.26 -7.37 9.87
CA TYR A 45 -4.92 -6.12 9.44
C TYR A 45 -4.05 -5.38 8.42
N GLY A 46 -4.61 -4.43 7.67
CA GLY A 46 -3.80 -3.58 6.82
C GLY A 46 -3.54 -4.17 5.43
N PHE A 47 -2.29 -4.14 4.98
CA PHE A 47 -1.94 -4.42 3.59
C PHE A 47 -0.79 -5.42 3.46
N THR A 48 -0.85 -6.25 2.43
CA THR A 48 0.27 -7.12 2.07
C THR A 48 0.51 -7.02 0.58
N LEU A 49 1.75 -6.72 0.22
CA LEU A 49 2.18 -6.71 -1.15
C LEU A 49 2.72 -8.10 -1.52
N TYR A 50 2.11 -8.69 -2.54
CA TYR A 50 2.55 -9.93 -3.15
C TYR A 50 3.28 -9.58 -4.45
N ARG A 51 4.51 -10.06 -4.59
CA ARG A 51 5.36 -9.80 -5.75
C ARG A 51 5.75 -11.11 -6.43
N HIS A 52 5.68 -11.12 -7.76
CA HIS A 52 6.11 -12.22 -8.60
C HIS A 52 6.87 -11.69 -9.81
N GLN A 53 7.98 -12.32 -10.16
CA GLN A 53 8.74 -11.97 -11.35
C GLN A 53 8.19 -12.71 -12.57
N LEU A 54 7.83 -11.99 -13.63
CA LEU A 54 7.31 -12.58 -14.85
C LEU A 54 8.39 -13.40 -15.57
N GLU A 55 8.17 -14.72 -15.72
CA GLU A 55 9.10 -15.61 -16.42
C GLU A 55 9.11 -15.37 -17.94
N SER A 56 8.05 -14.78 -18.51
CA SER A 56 7.93 -14.44 -19.93
C SER A 56 7.15 -13.16 -20.14
N SER A 57 7.39 -12.49 -21.28
CA SER A 57 6.64 -11.29 -21.66
C SER A 57 5.18 -11.63 -21.93
N VAL A 58 4.28 -10.83 -21.38
CA VAL A 58 2.84 -10.95 -21.55
C VAL A 58 2.26 -9.68 -22.15
N TYR A 59 1.35 -9.83 -23.10
CA TYR A 59 0.65 -8.70 -23.71
C TYR A 59 -0.85 -8.96 -23.65
N GLN A 60 -1.57 -8.10 -22.92
CA GLN A 60 -3.00 -8.19 -22.68
C GLN A 60 -3.46 -9.61 -22.28
N LYS A 61 -2.71 -10.27 -21.41
CA LYS A 61 -3.02 -11.63 -20.94
C LYS A 61 -3.87 -11.60 -19.68
N PRO A 62 -4.86 -12.50 -19.54
CA PRO A 62 -5.75 -12.50 -18.39
C PRO A 62 -5.01 -12.99 -17.15
N LEU A 63 -4.90 -12.12 -16.15
CA LEU A 63 -4.61 -12.46 -14.76
C LEU A 63 -5.95 -12.75 -14.06
N ILE A 64 -6.09 -13.95 -13.52
CA ILE A 64 -7.30 -14.42 -12.85
C ILE A 64 -6.98 -14.65 -11.36
N GLY A 65 -7.74 -13.97 -10.50
CA GLY A 65 -7.61 -14.02 -9.05
C GLY A 65 -8.95 -14.28 -8.36
N LEU A 66 -9.51 -15.47 -8.58
CA LEU A 66 -10.81 -15.88 -8.03
C LEU A 66 -10.92 -15.77 -6.51
N ASP A 67 -9.80 -15.92 -5.80
CA ASP A 67 -9.74 -15.92 -4.34
C ASP A 67 -8.85 -14.82 -3.77
N VAL A 68 -8.71 -13.72 -4.51
CA VAL A 68 -8.26 -12.44 -3.93
C VAL A 68 -9.38 -11.93 -3.04
N ARG A 69 -9.14 -11.86 -1.73
CA ARG A 69 -10.14 -11.38 -0.76
C ARG A 69 -10.12 -9.87 -0.64
N ASP A 70 -11.30 -9.32 -0.43
CA ASP A 70 -11.60 -7.90 -0.34
C ASP A 70 -11.20 -7.13 -1.61
N ARG A 71 -10.02 -6.52 -1.63
CA ARG A 71 -9.58 -5.68 -2.76
C ARG A 71 -8.07 -5.74 -2.94
N ALA A 72 -7.62 -5.80 -4.19
CA ALA A 72 -6.21 -5.75 -4.54
C ALA A 72 -5.90 -4.80 -5.70
N TYR A 73 -4.78 -4.10 -5.59
CA TYR A 73 -4.30 -3.11 -6.55
C TYR A 73 -3.13 -3.72 -7.32
N VAL A 74 -3.30 -3.87 -8.63
CA VAL A 74 -2.35 -4.58 -9.50
C VAL A 74 -1.51 -3.59 -10.30
N SER A 75 -0.19 -3.77 -10.26
CA SER A 75 0.75 -2.98 -11.06
C SER A 75 1.89 -3.85 -11.60
N VAL A 76 2.48 -3.42 -12.71
CA VAL A 76 3.68 -4.05 -13.29
C VAL A 76 4.74 -2.97 -13.49
N ASN A 77 6.00 -3.28 -13.21
CA ASN A 77 7.14 -2.38 -13.39
C ASN A 77 8.09 -2.91 -14.48
N GLN A 78 8.45 -2.05 -15.45
CA GLN A 78 9.49 -2.39 -16.42
C GLN A 78 10.87 -2.23 -15.80
N LEU A 79 11.60 -3.32 -15.58
CA LEU A 79 13.03 -3.23 -15.26
C LEU A 79 13.74 -2.51 -16.42
N GLY A 80 14.53 -1.48 -16.08
CA GLY A 80 15.53 -0.97 -17.01
C GLY A 80 16.45 -2.13 -17.39
N HIS A 81 16.66 -2.31 -18.69
CA HIS A 81 17.49 -3.38 -19.27
C HIS A 81 18.79 -3.60 -18.47
N GLU A 82 18.96 -4.75 -17.80
CA GLU A 82 19.83 -5.87 -18.22
C GLU A 82 19.97 -6.95 -17.12
N SER A 83 19.85 -8.22 -17.55
CA SER A 83 20.58 -9.41 -17.08
C SER A 83 20.54 -9.82 -15.58
N TYR A 84 19.68 -10.78 -15.22
CA TYR A 84 19.86 -11.59 -14.01
C TYR A 84 20.21 -13.05 -14.34
N PHE A 85 21.38 -13.47 -13.87
CA PHE A 85 21.79 -14.87 -13.73
C PHE A 85 20.99 -15.53 -12.60
N PHE A 86 20.33 -16.64 -12.89
CA PHE A 86 19.79 -17.55 -11.86
C PHE A 86 20.96 -18.32 -11.22
N ILE A 87 21.18 -18.17 -9.91
CA ILE A 87 21.94 -19.14 -9.13
C ILE A 87 20.94 -20.15 -8.56
N GLN A 88 21.04 -21.40 -9.03
CA GLN A 88 20.28 -22.53 -8.47
C GLN A 88 20.71 -22.75 -7.01
N ALA A 89 19.78 -22.60 -6.07
CA ALA A 89 20.01 -23.00 -4.69
C ALA A 89 20.03 -24.54 -4.61
N THR A 90 21.23 -25.12 -4.47
CA THR A 90 21.39 -26.55 -4.17
C THR A 90 20.94 -26.84 -2.74
N THR A 91 20.25 -27.97 -2.60
CA THR A 91 19.55 -28.48 -1.41
C THR A 91 20.38 -28.47 -0.12
N LEU A 92 19.78 -27.96 0.96
CA LEU A 92 20.33 -28.00 2.33
C LEU A 92 20.31 -29.44 2.90
N PRO A 93 21.39 -29.92 3.54
CA PRO A 93 21.38 -31.20 4.24
C PRO A 93 20.66 -31.12 5.61
N SER A 94 20.02 -32.22 6.02
CA SER A 94 19.26 -32.31 7.27
C SER A 94 20.15 -32.27 8.52
N PRO A 95 19.72 -31.62 9.62
CA PRO A 95 20.57 -31.41 10.79
C PRO A 95 20.63 -32.65 11.70
N ARG A 96 21.85 -33.16 11.95
CA ARG A 96 22.17 -33.96 13.14
C ARG A 96 23.38 -33.34 13.85
N SER A 97 23.24 -33.10 15.17
CA SER A 97 24.25 -32.62 16.14
C SER A 97 24.46 -31.10 16.34
N SER A 98 25.03 -30.72 17.49
CA SER A 98 25.21 -29.35 18.02
C SER A 98 26.22 -28.46 17.27
N LEU A 99 26.95 -29.01 16.29
CA LEU A 99 27.72 -28.24 15.30
C LEU A 99 26.79 -27.45 14.34
N ASN A 100 25.49 -27.75 14.32
CA ASN A 100 24.51 -27.12 13.43
C ASN A 100 24.14 -25.67 13.82
N THR A 101 24.30 -25.24 15.07
CA THR A 101 23.91 -23.87 15.45
C THR A 101 24.81 -22.82 14.81
N LEU A 102 26.12 -23.08 14.77
CA LEU A 102 27.08 -22.17 14.11
C LEU A 102 26.86 -22.14 12.59
N LEU A 103 26.57 -23.29 11.99
CA LEU A 103 26.26 -23.40 10.56
C LEU A 103 24.93 -22.70 10.20
N LEU A 104 23.90 -22.84 11.04
CA LEU A 104 22.63 -22.11 10.90
C LEU A 104 22.86 -20.60 11.01
N ILE A 105 23.64 -20.14 11.99
CA ILE A 105 23.98 -18.71 12.12
C ILE A 105 24.72 -18.21 10.89
N LEU A 106 25.70 -18.97 10.37
CA LEU A 106 26.43 -18.61 9.16
C LEU A 106 25.53 -18.59 7.91
N ILE A 107 24.56 -19.50 7.80
CA ILE A 107 23.55 -19.49 6.74
C ILE A 107 22.66 -18.26 6.87
N PHE A 108 22.18 -17.93 8.07
CA PHE A 108 21.38 -16.72 8.30
C PHE A 108 22.16 -15.44 8.01
N VAL A 109 23.44 -15.37 8.39
CA VAL A 109 24.33 -14.24 8.07
C VAL A 109 24.59 -14.16 6.57
N ALA A 110 24.80 -15.29 5.88
CA ALA A 110 24.98 -15.32 4.44
C ALA A 110 23.72 -14.87 3.70
N ILE A 111 22.53 -15.34 4.12
CA ILE A 111 21.23 -14.89 3.57
C ILE A 111 21.04 -13.39 3.84
N ALA A 112 21.37 -12.91 5.04
CA ALA A 112 21.27 -11.50 5.40
C ALA A 112 22.25 -10.61 4.61
N CYS A 113 23.50 -11.05 4.42
CA CYS A 113 24.48 -10.36 3.59
C CYS A 113 24.06 -10.34 2.12
N GLN A 114 23.58 -11.46 1.59
CA GLN A 114 23.12 -11.56 0.21
C GLN A 114 21.85 -10.74 -0.02
N TRP A 115 21.00 -10.61 1.00
CA TRP A 115 19.87 -9.68 1.01
C TRP A 115 20.33 -8.22 1.06
N LEU A 116 21.33 -7.87 1.88
CA LEU A 116 21.91 -6.53 1.96
C LEU A 116 22.59 -6.10 0.64
N GLU A 117 23.35 -6.98 0.00
CA GLU A 117 23.96 -6.74 -1.31
C GLU A 117 22.88 -6.54 -2.40
N ARG A 118 21.81 -7.34 -2.35
CA ARG A 118 20.63 -7.17 -3.23
C ARG A 118 20.01 -5.79 -3.04
N GLN A 119 19.86 -5.32 -1.81
CA GLN A 119 19.31 -3.99 -1.51
C GLN A 119 20.20 -2.85 -2.04
N GLU A 120 21.52 -3.02 -2.04
CA GLU A 120 22.43 -2.00 -2.57
C GLU A 120 22.42 -1.94 -4.11
N HIS A 121 22.29 -3.09 -4.77
CA HIS A 121 22.17 -3.16 -6.24
C HIS A 121 20.81 -2.60 -6.73
N GLU A 122 19.70 -2.99 -6.08
CA GLU A 122 18.35 -2.50 -6.37
C GLU A 122 18.25 -0.96 -6.23
N ASN A 123 18.90 -0.37 -5.23
CA ASN A 123 18.94 1.09 -5.05
C ASN A 123 19.70 1.84 -6.16
N LYS A 124 20.73 1.23 -6.77
CA LYS A 124 21.52 1.86 -7.84
C LYS A 124 20.81 1.85 -9.20
N GLU A 125 20.01 0.82 -9.49
CA GLU A 125 19.33 0.65 -10.79
C GLU A 125 17.90 1.23 -10.85
N ASN A 126 17.25 1.48 -9.72
CA ASN A 126 15.84 1.89 -9.64
C ASN A 126 15.48 3.28 -10.22
N LYS A 127 16.42 4.00 -10.83
CA LYS A 127 16.25 5.43 -11.13
C LYS A 127 15.25 5.75 -12.25
N ASN A 128 14.70 4.77 -12.98
CA ASN A 128 13.72 5.02 -14.06
C ASN A 128 12.71 3.88 -14.32
N LEU A 129 12.24 3.16 -13.29
CA LEU A 129 11.14 2.20 -13.49
C LEU A 129 9.81 2.93 -13.73
N LYS A 130 9.29 2.89 -14.95
CA LYS A 130 7.91 3.34 -15.22
C LYS A 130 6.95 2.26 -14.74
N LYS A 131 6.36 2.46 -13.57
CA LYS A 131 5.32 1.59 -13.02
C LYS A 131 4.00 1.86 -13.73
N GLU A 132 3.37 0.81 -14.21
CA GLU A 132 2.08 0.86 -14.88
C GLU A 132 1.02 0.23 -13.97
N PHE A 133 0.01 1.03 -13.63
CA PHE A 133 -1.15 0.55 -12.89
C PHE A 133 -2.06 -0.20 -13.85
N MET A 134 -2.32 -1.47 -13.54
CA MET A 134 -3.14 -2.32 -14.39
C MET A 134 -4.63 -2.23 -14.02
N GLY A 135 -4.96 -2.02 -12.74
CA GLY A 135 -6.34 -2.02 -12.26
C GLY A 135 -6.53 -2.62 -10.88
N ILE A 136 -7.79 -2.89 -10.55
CA ILE A 136 -8.24 -3.35 -9.23
C ILE A 136 -8.97 -4.69 -9.37
N LEU A 137 -8.53 -5.69 -8.61
CA LEU A 137 -9.29 -6.91 -8.36
C LEU A 137 -10.14 -6.69 -7.11
N GLU A 138 -11.41 -7.06 -7.17
CA GLU A 138 -12.37 -6.89 -6.07
C GLU A 138 -13.15 -8.19 -5.89
N TRP A 139 -13.16 -8.70 -4.66
CA TRP A 139 -13.79 -9.98 -4.35
C TRP A 139 -15.28 -9.95 -4.74
N GLN A 140 -15.72 -11.00 -5.44
CA GLN A 140 -17.07 -11.16 -6.03
C GLN A 140 -17.43 -10.21 -7.18
N TRP A 141 -16.63 -9.19 -7.50
CA TRP A 141 -16.98 -8.16 -8.49
C TRP A 141 -16.06 -8.22 -9.71
N THR A 142 -14.74 -8.18 -9.48
CA THR A 142 -13.73 -8.17 -10.54
C THR A 142 -12.62 -9.15 -10.19
N TYR A 143 -12.64 -10.32 -10.80
CA TYR A 143 -11.65 -11.39 -10.54
C TYR A 143 -10.73 -11.66 -11.74
N VAL A 144 -10.92 -10.96 -12.85
CA VAL A 144 -10.08 -11.08 -14.05
C VAL A 144 -9.71 -9.71 -14.57
N MET A 145 -8.48 -9.56 -15.02
CA MET A 145 -8.01 -8.37 -15.72
C MET A 145 -6.88 -8.71 -16.70
N ASN A 146 -6.76 -7.96 -17.79
CA ASN A 146 -5.65 -8.12 -18.72
C ASN A 146 -4.45 -7.32 -18.23
N ILE A 147 -3.30 -7.96 -18.16
CA ILE A 147 -2.03 -7.31 -17.81
C ILE A 147 -1.04 -7.37 -18.98
N THR A 148 -0.13 -6.41 -19.02
CA THR A 148 0.98 -6.34 -19.96
C THR A 148 2.28 -6.17 -19.16
N GLY A 149 3.33 -6.88 -19.55
CA GLY A 149 4.62 -6.84 -18.87
C GLY A 149 5.68 -7.58 -19.68
N LYS A 150 6.95 -7.26 -19.47
CA LYS A 150 8.07 -7.96 -20.10
C LYS A 150 8.58 -9.09 -19.19
N ALA A 151 9.28 -10.04 -19.77
CA ALA A 151 10.02 -11.02 -18.99
C ALA A 151 11.01 -10.29 -18.05
N GLY A 152 11.05 -10.71 -16.78
CA GLY A 152 11.85 -10.07 -15.73
C GLY A 152 11.12 -8.97 -14.96
N ASP A 153 10.04 -8.40 -15.48
CA ASP A 153 9.23 -7.40 -14.77
C ASP A 153 8.58 -8.00 -13.52
N PHE A 154 8.34 -7.19 -12.50
CA PHE A 154 7.60 -7.63 -11.31
C PHE A 154 6.11 -7.31 -11.43
N LEU A 155 5.30 -8.36 -11.37
CA LEU A 155 3.88 -8.28 -11.06
C LEU A 155 3.71 -8.02 -9.56
N ASN A 156 3.13 -6.87 -9.23
CA ASN A 156 2.90 -6.39 -7.88
C ASN A 156 1.40 -6.37 -7.59
N ILE A 157 0.98 -7.03 -6.51
CA ILE A 157 -0.40 -7.13 -6.08
C ILE A 157 -0.50 -6.70 -4.62
N LEU A 158 -0.89 -5.44 -4.39
CA LEU A 158 -1.13 -4.92 -3.04
C LEU A 158 -2.54 -5.33 -2.61
N VAL A 159 -2.65 -6.23 -1.66
CA VAL A 159 -3.94 -6.69 -1.11
C VAL A 159 -4.27 -5.92 0.15
N GLU A 160 -5.49 -5.39 0.23
CA GLU A 160 -6.03 -4.73 1.41
C GLU A 160 -6.97 -5.68 2.15
N ASN A 161 -6.73 -5.89 3.44
CA ASN A 161 -7.72 -6.50 4.33
C ASN A 161 -8.74 -5.44 4.77
N GLN A 162 -9.99 -5.56 4.34
CA GLN A 162 -11.11 -4.65 4.65
C GLN A 162 -11.87 -4.98 5.95
N ALA A 163 -11.20 -5.70 6.86
CA ALA A 163 -11.69 -6.20 8.14
C ALA A 163 -12.47 -7.51 8.06
N HIS A 164 -12.47 -8.23 9.18
CA HIS A 164 -13.13 -9.53 9.31
C HIS A 164 -14.63 -9.35 9.50
N ILE A 165 -15.41 -10.31 8.98
CA ILE A 165 -16.85 -10.39 9.26
C ILE A 165 -17.06 -10.59 10.77
N THR A 166 -17.94 -9.78 11.37
CA THR A 166 -18.24 -9.81 12.82
C THR A 166 -19.59 -10.43 13.16
N PHE A 167 -20.39 -10.82 12.16
CA PHE A 167 -21.72 -11.38 12.35
C PHE A 167 -22.01 -12.53 11.37
N GLY A 168 -22.73 -13.56 11.82
CA GLY A 168 -23.19 -14.68 11.01
C GLY A 168 -22.24 -15.89 10.94
N ASN A 169 -22.62 -16.89 10.14
CA ASN A 169 -21.97 -18.21 10.15
C ASN A 169 -20.58 -18.23 9.49
N THR A 170 -20.19 -17.16 8.81
CA THR A 170 -18.92 -17.08 8.08
C THR A 170 -17.80 -16.40 8.88
N ILE A 171 -18.01 -16.03 10.15
CA ILE A 171 -17.00 -15.38 11.01
C ILE A 171 -15.69 -16.18 11.05
N ASN A 172 -15.78 -17.49 11.27
CA ASN A 172 -14.61 -18.37 11.38
C ASN A 172 -13.97 -18.71 10.02
N ASN A 173 -14.70 -18.48 8.92
CA ASN A 173 -14.26 -18.81 7.55
C ASN A 173 -14.02 -17.54 6.72
N ASN A 174 -13.41 -16.53 7.34
CA ASN A 174 -13.14 -15.22 6.73
C ASN A 174 -11.64 -14.89 6.68
N LEU A 175 -10.83 -15.84 6.19
CA LEU A 175 -9.42 -15.59 5.93
C LEU A 175 -9.26 -14.48 4.87
N LYS A 176 -8.15 -13.76 4.97
CA LYS A 176 -7.84 -12.57 4.17
C LYS A 176 -6.54 -12.75 3.40
N GLY A 177 -6.37 -11.97 2.34
CA GLY A 177 -5.24 -12.08 1.42
C GLY A 177 -5.63 -12.83 0.15
N ILE A 178 -4.64 -13.49 -0.47
CA ILE A 178 -4.84 -14.36 -1.64
C ILE A 178 -4.92 -15.80 -1.13
N LEU A 179 -6.10 -16.42 -1.23
CA LEU A 179 -6.33 -17.74 -0.62
C LEU A 179 -6.12 -18.93 -1.56
N LYS A 180 -6.08 -18.68 -2.87
CA LYS A 180 -5.75 -19.69 -3.89
C LYS A 180 -4.84 -19.10 -4.94
N ASN A 181 -4.23 -19.99 -5.71
CA ASN A 181 -3.30 -19.61 -6.76
C ASN A 181 -3.92 -18.65 -7.78
N LEU A 182 -3.16 -17.63 -8.14
CA LEU A 182 -3.43 -16.80 -9.30
C LEU A 182 -2.99 -17.52 -10.57
N THR A 183 -3.75 -17.36 -11.65
CA THR A 183 -3.36 -17.86 -12.96
C THR A 183 -3.18 -16.71 -13.94
N LEU A 184 -2.10 -16.72 -14.70
CA LEU A 184 -1.85 -15.81 -15.81
C LEU A 184 -1.89 -16.60 -17.12
N ASN A 185 -2.83 -16.28 -18.01
CA ASN A 185 -3.02 -17.03 -19.27
C ASN A 185 -3.15 -18.56 -19.04
N ASN A 186 -3.96 -18.96 -18.05
CA ASN A 186 -4.17 -20.34 -17.60
C ASN A 186 -2.94 -21.05 -17.02
N GLN A 187 -1.84 -20.34 -16.78
CA GLN A 187 -0.68 -20.88 -16.07
C GLN A 187 -0.70 -20.41 -14.62
N THR A 188 -0.59 -21.36 -13.69
CA THR A 188 -0.50 -21.08 -12.26
C THR A 188 0.81 -20.35 -11.94
N LEU A 189 0.69 -19.16 -11.36
CA LEU A 189 1.84 -18.39 -10.87
C LEU A 189 2.33 -18.97 -9.53
N SER A 190 3.65 -19.06 -9.36
CA SER A 190 4.32 -19.57 -8.16
C SER A 190 5.54 -18.70 -7.80
N LYS A 191 6.25 -19.00 -6.71
CA LYS A 191 7.43 -18.23 -6.24
C LYS A 191 7.09 -16.76 -5.97
N TRP A 192 6.40 -16.54 -4.86
CA TRP A 192 5.96 -15.21 -4.44
C TRP A 192 6.86 -14.67 -3.32
N GLU A 193 7.15 -13.38 -3.41
CA GLU A 193 7.69 -12.60 -2.29
C GLU A 193 6.53 -11.86 -1.63
N MET A 194 6.39 -12.00 -0.32
CA MET A 194 5.33 -11.34 0.45
C MET A 194 5.92 -10.27 1.36
N TYR A 195 5.34 -9.06 1.31
CA TYR A 195 5.73 -7.91 2.12
C TYR A 195 4.51 -7.44 2.92
N PRO A 196 4.31 -7.94 4.14
CA PRO A 196 3.28 -7.44 5.03
C PRO A 196 3.68 -6.07 5.59
N PHE A 197 2.75 -5.12 5.59
CA PHE A 197 3.03 -3.74 6.00
C PHE A 197 2.91 -3.61 7.53
N TYR A 198 3.78 -4.29 8.27
CA TYR A 198 3.75 -4.37 9.74
C TYR A 198 3.77 -2.98 10.41
N ASP A 199 4.64 -2.11 9.92
CA ASP A 199 4.91 -0.80 10.51
C ASP A 199 3.81 0.25 10.26
N MET A 200 2.82 -0.05 9.42
CA MET A 200 1.69 0.85 9.16
C MET A 200 0.60 0.80 10.23
N GLN A 201 0.71 -0.05 11.24
CA GLN A 201 -0.22 -0.04 12.37
C GLN A 201 0.07 1.13 13.34
N SER A 202 1.32 1.58 13.36
CA SER A 202 1.78 2.77 14.08
C SER A 202 3.07 3.24 13.41
N PRO A 203 3.00 3.95 12.25
CA PRO A 203 4.20 4.42 11.57
C PRO A 203 4.93 5.37 12.50
N ASN A 204 5.94 4.85 13.19
CA ASN A 204 6.76 5.65 14.08
C ASN A 204 7.52 6.67 13.20
N LYS A 205 7.98 7.76 13.83
CA LYS A 205 8.73 8.83 13.19
C LYS A 205 9.83 8.30 12.28
N THR A 206 10.49 7.20 12.64
CA THR A 206 11.54 6.51 11.87
C THR A 206 11.09 6.00 10.48
N VAL A 207 9.86 5.50 10.35
CA VAL A 207 9.32 4.98 9.07
C VAL A 207 8.96 6.14 8.14
N VAL A 208 8.37 7.20 8.71
CA VAL A 208 8.10 8.43 7.96
C VAL A 208 9.42 9.10 7.56
N GLU A 209 10.41 9.15 8.46
CA GLU A 209 11.75 9.68 8.19
C GLU A 209 12.51 8.85 7.14
N SER A 210 12.36 7.52 7.12
CA SER A 210 12.98 6.67 6.09
C SER A 210 12.34 6.87 4.72
N PHE A 211 11.00 7.02 4.66
CA PHE A 211 10.30 7.40 3.44
C PHE A 211 10.70 8.81 2.97
N LEU A 212 10.86 9.76 3.89
CA LEU A 212 11.26 11.12 3.59
C LEU A 212 12.69 11.22 3.04
N LYS A 213 13.64 10.48 3.60
CA LYS A 213 15.02 10.41 3.11
C LYS A 213 15.10 9.85 1.68
N LYS A 214 14.21 8.94 1.31
CA LYS A 214 14.14 8.35 -0.04
C LYS A 214 13.36 9.23 -1.03
N ALA A 215 12.30 9.90 -0.58
CA ALA A 215 11.47 10.78 -1.41
C ALA A 215 12.24 12.01 -1.97
N THR A 216 13.36 12.40 -1.34
CA THR A 216 14.25 13.46 -1.85
C THR A 216 14.90 13.12 -3.20
N GLU A 217 14.89 11.86 -3.60
CA GLU A 217 15.25 11.44 -4.95
C GLU A 217 14.01 11.61 -5.85
N LYS A 218 13.95 12.76 -6.56
CA LYS A 218 12.82 13.19 -7.41
C LYS A 218 12.18 12.03 -8.20
N SER A 219 11.12 11.44 -7.65
CA SER A 219 10.30 10.50 -8.40
C SER A 219 9.32 11.29 -9.26
N ASN A 220 9.65 11.43 -10.55
CA ASN A 220 8.78 11.96 -11.59
C ASN A 220 7.64 10.97 -11.92
N ALA A 221 7.03 10.32 -10.93
CA ALA A 221 5.96 9.37 -11.21
C ALA A 221 4.68 10.15 -11.53
N THR A 222 4.25 10.02 -12.77
CA THR A 222 3.07 10.66 -13.36
C THR A 222 1.78 9.87 -13.12
N SER A 223 1.87 8.65 -12.57
CA SER A 223 0.68 7.81 -12.36
C SER A 223 0.05 8.07 -11.00
N LEU A 224 -1.04 8.85 -11.01
CA LEU A 224 -1.84 9.18 -9.83
C LEU A 224 -2.69 8.01 -9.31
N LYS A 225 -2.61 6.85 -10.00
CA LYS A 225 -3.46 5.68 -9.75
C LYS A 225 -2.79 4.53 -9.00
N ILE A 226 -1.51 4.69 -8.65
CA ILE A 226 -0.77 3.67 -7.90
C ILE A 226 -0.87 3.99 -6.41
N PRO A 227 -1.10 2.97 -5.53
CA PRO A 227 -1.03 3.16 -4.10
C PRO A 227 0.23 3.90 -3.67
N THR A 228 0.06 5.06 -3.03
CA THR A 228 1.13 6.04 -2.79
C THR A 228 0.95 6.74 -1.45
N PHE A 229 2.06 6.95 -0.75
CA PHE A 229 2.11 7.76 0.46
C PHE A 229 2.31 9.23 0.13
N TYR A 230 1.57 10.09 0.82
CA TYR A 230 1.66 11.54 0.79
C TYR A 230 1.91 12.05 2.20
N HIS A 231 2.68 13.13 2.32
CA HIS A 231 3.07 13.70 3.62
C HIS A 231 2.94 15.22 3.61
N GLY A 232 2.49 15.76 4.74
CA GLY A 232 2.45 17.20 4.99
C GLY A 232 2.73 17.50 6.45
N LEU A 233 3.04 18.76 6.71
CA LEU A 233 3.26 19.30 8.04
C LEU A 233 2.24 20.40 8.30
N ILE A 234 1.44 20.25 9.36
CA ILE A 234 0.54 21.30 9.83
C ILE A 234 1.09 21.90 11.11
N ASN A 235 1.22 23.23 11.14
CA ASN A 235 1.69 23.97 12.31
C ASN A 235 0.49 24.55 13.06
N LEU A 236 0.24 24.05 14.26
CA LEU A 236 -0.83 24.51 15.14
C LEU A 236 -0.30 25.56 16.13
N PRO A 237 -1.18 26.40 16.71
CA PRO A 237 -0.79 27.34 17.76
C PRO A 237 -0.04 26.66 18.90
N ASN A 238 0.95 27.36 19.48
CA ASN A 238 1.72 26.85 20.62
C ASN A 238 0.90 26.75 21.92
N ASP A 239 -0.21 27.49 22.00
CA ASP A 239 -1.14 27.41 23.11
C ASP A 239 -2.05 26.19 22.96
N LYS A 240 -1.87 25.20 23.83
CA LYS A 240 -2.65 23.96 23.84
C LYS A 240 -4.15 24.19 24.02
N SER A 241 -4.56 25.29 24.66
CA SER A 241 -5.98 25.62 24.83
C SER A 241 -6.67 25.98 23.50
N GLN A 242 -5.89 26.31 22.46
CA GLN A 242 -6.36 26.61 21.12
C GLN A 242 -6.39 25.39 20.20
N VAL A 243 -5.86 24.24 20.65
CA VAL A 243 -5.91 22.97 19.90
C VAL A 243 -7.22 22.26 20.23
N ASN A 244 -8.12 22.21 19.25
CA ASN A 244 -9.44 21.60 19.37
C ASN A 244 -9.58 20.35 18.52
N ASP A 245 -10.65 19.60 18.79
CA ASP A 245 -11.06 18.52 17.91
C ASP A 245 -11.38 19.09 16.52
N THR A 246 -11.12 18.32 15.47
CA THR A 246 -11.32 18.75 14.09
C THR A 246 -11.67 17.54 13.21
N TYR A 247 -11.85 17.78 11.92
CA TYR A 247 -12.07 16.77 10.91
C TYR A 247 -11.15 17.01 9.73
N ILE A 248 -10.58 15.95 9.17
CA ILE A 248 -9.86 16.01 7.90
C ILE A 248 -10.84 15.73 6.74
N ASP A 249 -10.94 16.68 5.81
CA ASP A 249 -11.75 16.61 4.59
C ASP A 249 -10.96 16.03 3.43
N LEU A 250 -11.45 14.90 2.93
CA LEU A 250 -10.83 14.05 1.93
C LEU A 250 -11.65 13.99 0.63
N LYS A 251 -12.60 14.92 0.43
CA LYS A 251 -13.56 14.89 -0.70
C LYS A 251 -12.97 14.72 -2.11
N TYR A 252 -11.73 15.14 -2.33
CA TYR A 252 -11.03 15.02 -3.62
C TYR A 252 -10.04 13.86 -3.69
N TRP A 253 -9.79 13.21 -2.58
CA TRP A 253 -9.09 11.93 -2.51
C TRP A 253 -10.10 10.82 -2.78
N THR A 254 -9.66 9.58 -2.99
CA THR A 254 -10.53 8.48 -3.45
C THR A 254 -10.70 7.41 -2.38
N LYS A 255 -9.61 6.74 -2.00
CA LYS A 255 -9.65 5.66 -1.02
C LYS A 255 -8.30 5.48 -0.34
N GLY A 256 -8.28 5.33 0.98
CA GLY A 256 -7.01 5.17 1.67
C GLY A 256 -7.07 5.15 3.19
N GLN A 257 -5.92 5.42 3.82
CA GLN A 257 -5.76 5.55 5.27
C GLN A 257 -5.07 6.87 5.65
N VAL A 258 -5.43 7.42 6.81
CA VAL A 258 -4.84 8.67 7.35
C VAL A 258 -4.12 8.41 8.66
N TYR A 259 -2.95 9.00 8.81
CA TYR A 259 -2.16 9.00 10.03
C TYR A 259 -1.82 10.42 10.45
N ILE A 260 -1.94 10.71 11.74
CA ILE A 260 -1.46 11.97 12.33
C ILE A 260 -0.54 11.63 13.50
N ASN A 261 0.71 12.10 13.43
CA ASN A 261 1.75 11.82 14.43
C ASN A 261 1.92 10.32 14.74
N GLY A 262 1.76 9.47 13.72
CA GLY A 262 1.83 8.01 13.86
C GLY A 262 0.52 7.35 14.32
N PHE A 263 -0.47 8.11 14.79
CA PHE A 263 -1.78 7.58 15.14
C PHE A 263 -2.61 7.32 13.87
N ASN A 264 -3.09 6.09 13.70
CA ASN A 264 -3.97 5.72 12.59
C ASN A 264 -5.41 6.21 12.85
N LEU A 265 -5.87 7.21 12.11
CA LEU A 265 -7.24 7.73 12.20
C LEU A 265 -8.27 6.79 11.55
N GLY A 266 -7.81 5.87 10.71
CA GLY A 266 -8.65 4.91 10.01
C GLY A 266 -8.73 5.15 8.51
N ARG A 267 -9.78 4.59 7.91
CA ARG A 267 -9.97 4.50 6.46
C ARG A 267 -10.89 5.61 5.96
N TYR A 268 -10.59 6.15 4.78
CA TYR A 268 -11.55 6.94 4.00
C TYR A 268 -11.87 6.24 2.69
N TRP A 269 -13.10 6.43 2.21
CA TRP A 269 -13.53 5.96 0.91
C TRP A 269 -14.62 6.87 0.33
N THR A 270 -14.22 8.08 -0.02
CA THR A 270 -15.09 9.17 -0.48
C THR A 270 -15.82 8.83 -1.79
N ALA A 271 -15.21 8.02 -2.65
CA ALA A 271 -15.82 7.55 -3.89
C ALA A 271 -17.07 6.68 -3.67
N ARG A 272 -17.14 5.95 -2.54
CA ARG A 272 -18.34 5.19 -2.13
C ARG A 272 -19.21 5.98 -1.15
N GLY A 273 -18.60 6.75 -0.25
CA GLY A 273 -19.30 7.38 0.86
C GLY A 273 -19.88 6.35 1.85
N PRO A 274 -20.82 6.75 2.73
CA PRO A 274 -21.37 8.10 2.87
C PRO A 274 -20.42 9.05 3.64
N GLN A 275 -19.42 8.50 4.32
CA GLN A 275 -18.44 9.25 5.08
C GLN A 275 -17.36 9.87 4.17
N ILE A 276 -17.21 11.19 4.27
CA ILE A 276 -16.21 11.98 3.53
C ILE A 276 -15.11 12.50 4.46
N ARG A 277 -15.48 12.86 5.70
CA ARG A 277 -14.57 13.45 6.68
C ARG A 277 -14.25 12.47 7.80
N LEU A 278 -12.99 12.43 8.21
CA LEU A 278 -12.54 11.65 9.37
C LEU A 278 -12.36 12.55 10.58
N PHE A 279 -12.85 12.09 11.73
CA PHE A 279 -12.66 12.78 13.00
C PHE A 279 -11.20 12.74 13.44
N VAL A 280 -10.70 13.86 13.92
CA VAL A 280 -9.35 14.03 14.46
C VAL A 280 -9.48 14.47 15.92
N PRO A 281 -9.25 13.57 16.88
CA PRO A 281 -9.30 13.94 18.28
C PRO A 281 -8.11 14.86 18.63
N LYS A 282 -8.34 15.92 19.40
CA LYS A 282 -7.29 16.85 19.84
C LYS A 282 -6.16 16.16 20.61
N THR A 283 -6.41 14.98 21.17
CA THR A 283 -5.42 14.19 21.90
C THR A 283 -4.30 13.64 21.01
N VAL A 284 -4.52 13.53 19.69
CA VAL A 284 -3.47 13.12 18.74
C VAL A 284 -2.70 14.31 18.18
N LEU A 285 -3.17 15.54 18.43
CA LEU A 285 -2.55 16.78 18.01
C LEU A 285 -1.65 17.33 19.12
N VAL A 286 -0.52 17.92 18.71
CA VAL A 286 0.40 18.62 19.61
C VAL A 286 0.50 20.09 19.21
N PRO A 287 0.76 21.02 20.16
CA PRO A 287 1.12 22.39 19.80
C PRO A 287 2.35 22.41 18.89
N GLY A 288 2.36 23.29 17.90
CA GLY A 288 3.41 23.35 16.88
C GLY A 288 3.23 22.34 15.75
N VAL A 289 4.32 21.69 15.32
CA VAL A 289 4.37 20.91 14.08
C VAL A 289 3.80 19.50 14.27
N ASN A 290 2.81 19.15 13.45
CA ASN A 290 2.19 17.82 13.39
C ASN A 290 2.45 17.18 12.02
N ASN A 291 2.76 15.88 12.02
CA ASN A 291 2.98 15.10 10.81
C ASN A 291 1.67 14.48 10.34
N VAL A 292 1.28 14.75 9.09
CA VAL A 292 0.12 14.12 8.45
C VAL A 292 0.63 13.22 7.34
N VAL A 293 0.29 11.93 7.40
CA VAL A 293 0.58 10.96 6.34
C VAL A 293 -0.72 10.41 5.80
N LEU A 294 -0.85 10.41 4.48
CA LEU A 294 -2.00 9.88 3.76
C LEU A 294 -1.53 8.76 2.85
N PHE A 295 -2.11 7.57 2.99
CA PHE A 295 -1.88 6.47 2.06
C PHE A 295 -3.08 6.37 1.11
N GLU A 296 -2.96 6.91 -0.10
CA GLU A 296 -4.00 6.88 -1.15
C GLU A 296 -3.78 5.68 -2.05
N LEU A 297 -4.86 4.95 -2.37
CA LEU A 297 -4.82 3.64 -3.02
C LEU A 297 -5.25 3.68 -4.48
N GLU A 298 -6.07 4.66 -4.89
CA GLU A 298 -6.78 4.62 -6.16
C GLU A 298 -6.56 5.84 -7.03
N SER A 299 -6.76 7.05 -6.51
CA SER A 299 -6.57 8.27 -7.29
C SER A 299 -6.38 9.47 -6.40
N ALA A 300 -5.19 10.07 -6.49
CA ALA A 300 -4.88 11.33 -5.82
C ALA A 300 -5.22 12.54 -6.70
N PRO A 301 -5.67 13.68 -6.13
CA PRO A 301 -5.93 14.92 -6.87
C PRO A 301 -4.64 15.69 -7.22
N CYS A 302 -3.55 14.96 -7.48
CA CYS A 302 -2.17 15.42 -7.42
C CYS A 302 -1.51 15.48 -8.80
N GLY A 303 -1.96 16.33 -9.72
CA GLY A 303 -1.46 16.35 -11.11
C GLY A 303 -0.86 17.67 -11.53
N GLU A 304 -0.40 17.76 -12.79
CA GLU A 304 0.00 19.03 -13.41
C GLU A 304 -1.14 20.06 -13.24
N GLY A 305 -0.85 21.14 -12.52
CA GLY A 305 -1.80 22.23 -12.24
C GLY A 305 -2.77 22.02 -11.07
N ASN A 306 -2.81 20.82 -10.44
CA ASN A 306 -3.70 20.55 -9.31
C ASN A 306 -2.92 20.37 -8.00
N PRO A 307 -3.25 21.15 -6.94
CA PRO A 307 -2.52 21.05 -5.70
C PRO A 307 -2.98 19.82 -4.89
N CYS A 308 -2.01 19.04 -4.41
CA CYS A 308 -2.22 17.96 -3.45
C CYS A 308 -2.65 18.53 -2.09
N ILE A 309 -3.95 18.70 -1.84
CA ILE A 309 -4.43 19.35 -0.63
C ILE A 309 -5.41 18.46 0.13
N VAL A 310 -5.30 18.49 1.46
CA VAL A 310 -6.37 18.12 2.40
C VAL A 310 -6.77 19.36 3.20
N THR A 311 -8.01 19.41 3.68
CA THR A 311 -8.50 20.55 4.47
C THR A 311 -8.92 20.08 5.84
N PHE A 312 -8.51 20.77 6.90
CA PHE A 312 -9.07 20.58 8.24
C PHE A 312 -10.31 21.46 8.38
N VAL A 313 -11.36 20.95 9.01
CA VAL A 313 -12.66 21.63 9.18
C VAL A 313 -13.26 21.29 10.54
N ASP A 314 -14.26 22.05 10.97
CA ASP A 314 -14.90 21.92 12.29
C ASP A 314 -16.14 21.00 12.28
N THR A 315 -16.66 20.65 11.10
CA THR A 315 -17.92 19.93 10.94
C THR A 315 -17.73 18.55 10.33
N PRO A 316 -18.42 17.51 10.85
CA PRO A 316 -18.43 16.20 10.22
C PRO A 316 -19.17 16.24 8.87
N LEU A 317 -18.82 15.31 7.98
CA LEU A 317 -19.60 14.99 6.79
C LEU A 317 -19.60 13.47 6.64
N ILE A 318 -20.59 12.84 7.27
CA ILE A 318 -20.71 11.38 7.40
C ILE A 318 -21.83 10.79 6.53
N ASN A 319 -22.69 11.64 5.97
CA ASN A 319 -23.92 11.30 5.25
C ASN A 319 -23.98 11.98 3.86
N SER A 320 -22.84 12.10 3.16
CA SER A 320 -22.84 12.65 1.81
C SER A 320 -23.51 11.69 0.84
N ALA A 321 -24.34 12.23 -0.06
CA ALA A 321 -24.70 11.49 -1.26
C ALA A 321 -23.41 11.14 -2.03
N THR A 322 -23.33 9.91 -2.53
CA THR A 322 -22.16 9.44 -3.28
C THR A 322 -21.90 10.37 -4.47
N ILE A 323 -20.66 10.82 -4.67
CA ILE A 323 -20.24 11.62 -5.86
C ILE A 323 -20.29 10.76 -7.16
N SER A 324 -20.79 9.53 -7.09
CA SER A 324 -20.87 8.60 -8.22
C SER A 324 -22.11 8.85 -9.08
N SER A 325 -21.96 9.67 -10.13
CA SER A 325 -22.83 9.56 -11.31
C SER A 325 -22.26 10.05 -12.65
N ARG A 326 -20.97 10.41 -12.79
CA ARG A 326 -20.46 10.89 -14.10
C ARG A 326 -19.32 10.12 -14.76
N VAL A 327 -18.72 9.10 -14.13
CA VAL A 327 -17.53 8.42 -14.73
C VAL A 327 -17.68 6.90 -14.89
N VAL A 328 -18.65 6.25 -14.24
CA VAL A 328 -18.78 4.77 -14.26
C VAL A 328 -19.71 4.26 -15.38
N SER A 329 -20.45 5.13 -16.07
CA SER A 329 -21.43 4.70 -17.10
C SER A 329 -20.83 4.40 -18.48
N GLN A 330 -19.55 4.66 -18.74
CA GLN A 330 -18.95 4.43 -20.08
C GLN A 330 -18.24 3.08 -20.28
N GLN A 331 -18.23 2.18 -19.29
CA GLN A 331 -17.71 0.80 -19.46
C GLN A 331 -18.77 -0.29 -19.37
N ARG A 332 -20.07 0.06 -19.32
CA ARG A 332 -21.18 -0.92 -19.22
C ARG A 332 -21.86 -1.28 -20.54
N THR A 333 -21.28 -0.91 -21.66
CA THR A 333 -21.74 -1.37 -22.98
C THR A 333 -20.55 -1.84 -23.77
N LEU A 334 -20.26 -3.14 -23.68
CA LEU A 334 -19.83 -4.01 -24.77
C LEU A 334 -20.10 -5.44 -24.29
N HIS A 335 -21.21 -5.99 -24.77
CA HIS A 335 -21.58 -7.40 -24.69
C HIS A 335 -20.68 -8.24 -25.58
#